data_AF-A0A3Q7HMK2-F1
#
_entry.id   AF-A0A3Q7HMK2-F1
#
_cell.length_a   1.000
_cell.length_b   1.000
_cell.length_c   1.000
_cell.angle_alpha   90.00
_cell.angle_beta   90.00
_cell.angle_gamma   90.00
#
_symmetry.space_group_name_H-M   'P 1'
#
loop_
_entity.id
_entity.type
_entity.pdbx_description
1 polymer ?
#
loop_
_entity_poly.entity_id
_entity_poly.type
_entity_poly.pdbx_seq_one_letter_code
_entity_poly.pdbx_strand_id
1 'polypeptide(L)'
;MQKIECDKMLSLDVPTRWNSTYLMLDTAEKFEKAFERFDLYDGNFNSFLVTDVCEDGSIAGSIQSEDWANVRNVTNDDLDLSKMASGMKEKFKKYWGTPKK
;
A
#
# COMPACT_ATOMS: atom_id res chain seq x y z
N MET A 1 -2.18 0.35 -28.20
CA MET A 1 -1.82 0.89 -26.87
C MET A 1 -2.84 1.96 -26.52
N GLN A 2 -3.78 1.68 -25.64
CA GLN A 2 -4.74 2.69 -25.17
C GLN A 2 -4.00 3.62 -24.21
N LYS A 3 -4.04 4.92 -24.50
CA LYS A 3 -3.63 5.96 -23.54
C LYS A 3 -4.74 6.06 -22.51
N ILE A 4 -4.41 5.84 -21.25
CA ILE A 4 -5.29 6.15 -20.13
C ILE A 4 -5.26 7.68 -19.97
N GLU A 5 -6.34 8.36 -20.34
CA GLU A 5 -6.54 9.78 -20.00
C GLU A 5 -6.96 9.88 -18.52
N CYS A 6 -5.97 9.79 -17.65
CA CYS A 6 -6.07 10.18 -16.25
C CYS A 6 -5.44 11.57 -16.14
N ASP A 7 -6.26 12.62 -16.15
CA ASP A 7 -5.80 14.02 -16.01
C ASP A 7 -5.43 14.38 -14.55
N LYS A 8 -5.44 13.38 -13.66
CA LYS A 8 -5.03 13.50 -12.26
C LYS A 8 -3.61 12.95 -12.12
N MET A 9 -2.61 13.79 -12.45
CA MET A 9 -1.25 13.51 -12.00
C MET A 9 -1.22 13.49 -10.47
N LEU A 10 -0.59 12.46 -9.89
CA LEU A 10 -0.36 12.38 -8.45
C LEU A 10 0.37 13.65 -8.00
N SER A 11 -0.14 14.37 -7.00
CA SER A 11 0.55 15.58 -6.52
C SER A 11 1.88 15.17 -5.90
N LEU A 12 2.98 15.45 -6.60
CA LEU A 12 4.35 15.26 -6.13
C LEU A 12 4.71 16.22 -4.97
N ASP A 13 3.85 17.21 -4.70
CA ASP A 13 4.10 18.31 -3.76
C ASP A 13 4.09 17.90 -2.27
N VAL A 14 3.71 16.67 -1.92
CA VAL A 14 3.77 16.19 -0.54
C VAL A 14 4.45 14.82 -0.44
N PRO A 15 5.81 14.77 -0.45
CA PRO A 15 6.58 13.54 -0.28
C PRO A 15 6.17 12.74 0.96
N THR A 16 5.80 13.43 2.04
CA THR A 16 5.36 12.85 3.31
C THR A 16 4.09 11.99 3.18
N ARG A 17 3.23 12.26 2.20
CA ARG A 17 1.95 11.54 2.04
C ARG A 17 2.11 10.21 1.30
N TRP A 18 3.12 10.09 0.43
CA TRP A 18 3.43 8.85 -0.28
C TRP A 18 4.35 7.90 0.52
N ASN A 19 5.12 8.44 1.47
CA ASN A 19 6.03 7.64 2.30
C ASN A 19 5.31 6.68 3.26
N SER A 20 4.21 7.12 3.87
CA SER A 20 3.40 6.27 4.77
C SER A 20 2.72 5.14 4.00
N THR A 21 2.14 5.44 2.84
CA THR A 21 1.48 4.44 1.98
C THR A 21 2.48 3.43 1.45
N TYR A 22 3.66 3.85 0.97
CA TYR A 22 4.71 2.93 0.54
C TYR A 22 5.15 1.99 1.68
N LEU A 23 5.40 2.52 2.89
CA LEU A 23 5.79 1.70 4.03
C LEU A 23 4.68 0.73 4.46
N MET A 24 3.42 1.14 4.35
CA MET A 24 2.26 0.28 4.61
C MET A 24 2.21 -0.86 3.58
N LEU A 25 2.37 -0.55 2.29
CA LEU A 25 2.35 -1.54 1.22
C LEU A 25 3.55 -2.50 1.28
N ASP A 26 4.78 -2.01 1.49
CA ASP A 26 5.99 -2.84 1.72
C ASP A 26 5.81 -3.78 2.93
N THR A 27 5.10 -3.32 3.96
CA THR A 27 4.81 -4.15 5.12
C THR A 27 3.70 -5.16 4.81
N ALA A 28 2.59 -4.72 4.21
CA ALA A 28 1.46 -5.58 3.85
C ALA A 28 1.84 -6.72 2.91
N GLU A 29 2.75 -6.47 1.95
CA GLU A 29 3.27 -7.50 1.03
C GLU A 29 3.81 -8.73 1.78
N LYS A 30 4.49 -8.51 2.91
CA LYS A 30 5.05 -9.59 3.74
C LYS A 30 3.97 -10.46 4.42
N PHE A 31 2.72 -10.00 4.42
CA PHE A 31 1.58 -10.66 5.04
C PHE A 31 0.54 -11.17 4.01
N GLU A 32 0.85 -11.21 2.72
CA GLU A 32 -0.05 -11.73 1.66
C GLU A 32 -0.76 -13.04 2.07
N LYS A 33 0.01 -14.07 2.43
CA LYS A 33 -0.53 -15.37 2.86
C LYS A 33 -1.36 -15.31 4.15
N ALA A 34 -1.13 -14.30 4.99
CA ALA A 34 -1.94 -14.09 6.19
C ALA A 34 -3.29 -13.49 5.81
N PHE A 35 -3.32 -12.51 4.91
CA PHE A 35 -4.55 -11.93 4.37
C PHE A 35 -5.38 -12.97 3.59
N GLU A 36 -4.76 -13.80 2.75
CA GLU A 36 -5.44 -14.91 2.04
C GLU A 36 -6.15 -15.87 3.00
N ARG A 37 -5.57 -16.10 4.19
CA ARG A 37 -6.10 -17.02 5.20
C ARG A 37 -6.95 -16.32 6.26
N PHE A 38 -7.01 -14.99 6.25
CA PHE A 38 -7.66 -14.23 7.30
C PHE A 38 -9.16 -14.50 7.34
N ASP A 39 -9.75 -14.78 6.18
CA ASP A 39 -11.16 -15.20 6.06
C ASP A 39 -11.49 -16.49 6.82
N LEU A 40 -10.49 -17.36 7.07
CA LEU A 40 -10.67 -18.56 7.90
C LEU A 40 -10.79 -18.22 9.40
N TYR A 41 -10.31 -17.05 9.81
CA TYR A 41 -10.35 -16.55 11.18
C TYR A 41 -11.52 -15.59 11.39
N ASP A 42 -11.80 -14.74 10.41
CA ASP A 42 -12.91 -13.81 10.39
C ASP A 42 -13.63 -13.91 9.04
N GLY A 43 -14.66 -14.76 8.97
CA GLY A 43 -15.45 -14.96 7.75
C GLY A 43 -16.27 -13.75 7.32
N ASN A 44 -16.28 -12.67 8.11
CA ASN A 44 -16.88 -11.39 7.71
C ASN A 44 -15.85 -10.46 7.06
N PHE A 45 -14.56 -10.80 7.08
CA PHE A 45 -13.51 -9.97 6.50
C PHE A 45 -13.76 -9.69 5.02
N ASN A 46 -14.01 -10.74 4.22
CA ASN A 46 -14.36 -10.56 2.81
C ASN A 46 -15.70 -9.83 2.63
N SER A 47 -16.69 -10.10 3.49
CA SER A 47 -17.97 -9.39 3.42
C SER A 47 -17.82 -7.88 3.65
N PHE A 48 -16.96 -7.47 4.59
CA PHE A 48 -16.69 -6.06 4.87
C PHE A 48 -16.07 -5.37 3.65
N LEU A 49 -15.09 -6.00 3.01
CA LEU A 49 -14.45 -5.47 1.81
C LEU A 49 -15.41 -5.35 0.62
N VAL A 50 -16.36 -6.27 0.51
CA VAL A 50 -17.38 -6.26 -0.57
C VAL A 50 -18.50 -5.25 -0.29
N THR A 51 -18.64 -4.73 0.94
CA THR A 51 -19.64 -3.69 1.24
C THR A 51 -19.14 -2.27 1.04
N ASP A 52 -17.83 -2.06 0.99
CA ASP A 52 -17.25 -0.74 0.77
C ASP A 52 -17.32 -0.34 -0.70
N VAL A 53 -17.95 0.82 -0.95
CA VAL A 53 -18.09 1.43 -2.27
C VAL A 53 -17.05 2.53 -2.42
N CYS A 54 -16.19 2.39 -3.41
CA CYS A 54 -15.17 3.38 -3.77
C CYS A 54 -15.82 4.67 -4.30
N GLU A 55 -15.05 5.77 -4.34
CA GLU A 55 -15.52 7.07 -4.85
C GLU A 55 -16.03 7.01 -6.31
N ASP A 56 -15.54 6.04 -7.09
CA ASP A 56 -15.93 5.80 -8.47
C ASP A 56 -17.16 4.87 -8.62
N GLY A 57 -17.76 4.45 -7.50
CA GLY A 57 -18.91 3.55 -7.47
C GLY A 57 -18.57 2.07 -7.66
N SER A 58 -17.29 1.71 -7.79
CA SER A 58 -16.85 0.32 -7.78
C SER A 58 -16.93 -0.26 -6.37
N ILE A 59 -17.14 -1.58 -6.27
CA ILE A 59 -17.09 -2.31 -5.01
C ILE A 59 -15.64 -2.75 -4.78
N ALA A 60 -15.09 -2.46 -3.61
CA ALA A 60 -13.67 -2.71 -3.31
C ALA A 60 -13.28 -4.20 -3.41
N GLY A 61 -14.24 -5.11 -3.30
CA GLY A 61 -14.08 -6.54 -3.62
C GLY A 61 -13.12 -7.27 -2.68
N SER A 62 -13.06 -8.61 -2.79
CA SER A 62 -12.03 -9.39 -2.10
C SER A 62 -10.67 -9.15 -2.73
N ILE A 63 -9.62 -9.05 -1.89
CA ILE A 63 -8.23 -8.91 -2.33
C ILE A 63 -7.86 -10.09 -3.24
N GLN A 64 -7.48 -9.82 -4.49
CA GLN A 64 -7.09 -10.83 -5.46
C GLN A 64 -5.57 -10.90 -5.66
N SER A 65 -5.10 -11.93 -6.37
CA SER A 65 -3.69 -12.11 -6.69
C SER A 65 -3.11 -10.93 -7.47
N GLU A 66 -3.92 -10.29 -8.32
CA GLU A 66 -3.53 -9.16 -9.14
C GLU A 66 -3.25 -7.92 -8.28
N ASP A 67 -3.95 -7.75 -7.16
CA ASP A 67 -3.70 -6.65 -6.21
C ASP A 67 -2.29 -6.77 -5.60
N TRP A 68 -1.87 -7.98 -5.25
CA TRP A 68 -0.52 -8.22 -4.73
C TRP A 68 0.56 -8.03 -5.79
N ALA A 69 0.27 -8.33 -7.06
CA ALA A 69 1.17 -8.00 -8.17
C ALA A 69 1.33 -6.48 -8.32
N ASN A 70 0.25 -5.72 -8.18
CA ASN A 70 0.29 -4.27 -8.21
C ASN A 70 1.08 -3.68 -7.03
N VAL A 71 0.89 -4.22 -5.81
CA VAL A 71 1.69 -3.84 -4.63
C VAL A 71 3.18 -4.02 -4.90
N ARG A 72 3.58 -5.16 -5.47
CA ARG A 72 4.97 -5.44 -5.84
C ARG A 72 5.51 -4.49 -6.90
N ASN A 73 4.70 -4.13 -7.90
CA ASN A 73 5.14 -3.18 -8.93
C ASN A 73 5.35 -1.79 -8.31
N VAL A 74 4.46 -1.35 -7.41
CA VAL A 74 4.60 -0.09 -6.69
C VAL A 74 5.83 -0.08 -5.77
N THR A 75 6.17 -1.22 -5.14
CA THR A 75 7.36 -1.32 -4.28
C THR A 75 8.68 -1.47 -5.05
N ASN A 76 8.66 -2.06 -6.25
CA ASN A 76 9.87 -2.33 -7.04
C ASN A 76 10.20 -1.27 -8.09
N ASP A 77 9.20 -0.70 -8.77
CA ASP A 77 9.43 0.14 -9.97
C ASP A 77 9.70 1.61 -9.64
N ASP A 78 9.22 2.11 -8.49
CA ASP A 78 9.41 3.52 -8.11
C ASP A 78 10.61 3.69 -7.18
N LEU A 79 11.79 3.76 -7.81
CA LEU A 79 13.07 3.99 -7.15
C LEU A 79 13.07 5.28 -6.30
N ASP A 80 12.28 6.28 -6.68
CA ASP A 80 12.20 7.55 -5.96
C ASP A 80 11.33 7.43 -4.72
N LEU A 81 10.17 6.75 -4.80
CA LEU A 81 9.37 6.40 -3.61
C LEU A 81 10.14 5.54 -2.61
N SER A 82 10.86 4.52 -3.10
CA SER A 82 11.68 3.65 -2.25
C SER A 82 12.79 4.41 -1.52
N LYS A 83 13.47 5.35 -2.20
CA LYS A 83 14.48 6.22 -1.59
C LYS A 83 13.87 7.17 -0.56
N MET A 84 12.72 7.78 -0.86
CA MET A 84 12.04 8.69 0.07
C MET A 84 11.57 7.97 1.34
N ALA A 85 10.97 6.78 1.19
CA ALA A 85 10.56 5.94 2.32
C ALA A 85 11.77 5.49 3.17
N SER A 86 12.88 5.12 2.53
CA SER A 86 14.13 4.75 3.20
C SER A 86 14.68 5.90 4.04
N GLY A 87 14.77 7.11 3.46
CA GLY A 87 15.23 8.29 4.18
C GLY A 87 14.31 8.68 5.36
N MET A 88 12.99 8.51 5.21
CA MET A 88 12.07 8.71 6.34
C MET A 88 12.23 7.64 7.43
N LYS A 89 12.44 6.38 7.06
CA LYS A 89 12.69 5.28 8.01
C LYS A 89 13.96 5.51 8.82
N GLU A 90 15.00 6.06 8.20
CA GLU A 90 16.24 6.46 8.87
C GLU A 90 16.02 7.62 9.84
N LYS A 91 15.32 8.69 9.41
CA LYS A 91 14.96 9.81 10.30
C LYS A 91 14.09 9.35 11.47
N PHE A 92 13.11 8.48 11.22
CA PHE A 92 12.27 7.90 12.28
C PHE A 92 13.12 7.16 13.31
N LYS A 93 14.00 6.26 12.87
CA LYS A 93 14.91 5.54 13.77
C LYS A 93 15.86 6.46 14.53
N LYS A 94 16.36 7.52 13.88
CA LYS A 94 17.32 8.47 14.48
C LYS A 94 16.72 9.25 15.65
N TYR A 95 15.47 9.68 15.53
CA TYR A 95 14.84 10.60 16.49
C TYR A 95 13.76 9.93 17.37
N TRP A 96 13.15 8.84 16.90
CA TRP A 96 12.07 8.12 17.59
C TRP A 96 12.38 6.63 17.82
N GLY A 97 13.53 6.11 17.36
CA GLY A 97 13.94 4.74 17.64
C GLY A 97 14.32 4.55 19.11
N THR A 98 13.99 3.40 19.68
CA THR A 98 14.41 3.04 21.05
C THR A 98 15.93 3.16 21.16
N PRO A 99 16.47 3.93 22.13
CA PRO A 99 17.91 4.02 22.35
C PRO A 99 18.45 2.61 22.59
N LYS A 100 19.51 2.22 21.88
CA LYS A 100 20.23 1.00 22.21
C LYS A 100 20.79 1.18 23.61
N LYS A 101 20.25 0.41 24.57
CA LYS A 101 20.79 0.27 25.92
C LYS A 101 22.17 -0.36 25.88
#